data_AF-A0A259PDC6-F1
#
_entry.id   AF-A0A259PDC6-F1
#
_cell.length_a   1.000
_cell.length_b   1.000
_cell.length_c   1.000
_cell.angle_alpha   90.00
_cell.angle_beta   90.00
_cell.angle_gamma   90.00
#
_symmetry.space_group_name_H-M   'P 1'
#
loop_
_entity.id
_entity.type
_entity.pdbx_description
1 polymer ?
#
loop_
_entity_poly.entity_id
_entity_poly.type
_entity_poly.pdbx_seq_one_letter_code
_entity_poly.pdbx_strand_id
1 'polypeptide(L)'
;MNPRADASNLSNQFLIAMPGMVDASFSGALIYVCEHSPRGALGLVINRSTDITLKDLFDRVDLPLDQPQLAMQTVYYGGPVQTERGFVLHDTTDKVYASTLSVPGGLQMTTSKDVLEHISS
;
A
#
# COMPACT_ATOMS: atom_id res chain seq x y z
N MET A 1 28.74 -11.49 -2.72
CA MET A 1 28.31 -10.81 -3.96
C MET A 1 26.84 -11.09 -4.14
N ASN A 2 25.97 -10.08 -4.00
CA ASN A 2 24.55 -10.26 -4.27
C ASN A 2 24.39 -10.47 -5.79
N PRO A 3 23.78 -11.58 -6.24
CA PRO A 3 23.41 -11.70 -7.65
C PRO A 3 22.50 -10.52 -7.95
N ARG A 4 22.83 -9.73 -8.99
CA ARG A 4 21.94 -8.68 -9.48
C ARG A 4 20.59 -9.36 -9.72
N ALA A 5 19.56 -8.92 -9.00
CA ALA A 5 18.19 -9.37 -9.23
C ALA A 5 17.94 -9.32 -10.74
N ASP A 6 17.37 -10.39 -11.30
CA ASP A 6 17.01 -10.43 -12.71
C ASP A 6 16.30 -9.12 -13.06
N ALA A 7 16.83 -8.37 -14.03
CA ALA A 7 16.32 -7.05 -14.41
C ALA A 7 14.85 -7.08 -14.89
N SER A 8 14.24 -8.26 -14.94
CA SER A 8 12.85 -8.53 -15.29
C SER A 8 11.90 -8.53 -14.09
N ASN A 9 12.34 -8.68 -12.83
CA ASN A 9 11.45 -8.64 -11.66
C ASN A 9 11.66 -7.35 -10.85
N LEU A 10 10.57 -6.61 -10.66
CA LEU A 10 10.56 -5.31 -9.99
C LEU A 10 9.90 -5.39 -8.61
N SER A 11 9.49 -6.57 -8.16
CA SER A 11 8.94 -6.76 -6.80
C SER A 11 9.97 -6.28 -5.77
N ASN A 12 9.50 -5.60 -4.71
CA ASN A 12 10.35 -4.95 -3.70
C ASN A 12 11.25 -3.83 -4.24
N GLN A 13 10.85 -3.19 -5.33
CA GLN A 13 11.53 -1.99 -5.85
C GLN A 13 10.62 -0.78 -5.78
N PHE A 14 11.23 0.39 -5.80
CA PHE A 14 10.53 1.65 -5.99
C PHE A 14 10.63 2.10 -7.44
N LEU A 15 9.50 2.50 -8.03
CA LEU A 15 9.48 3.25 -9.27
C LEU A 15 9.38 4.73 -8.96
N ILE A 16 10.32 5.49 -9.50
CA ILE A 16 10.40 6.94 -9.32
C ILE A 16 9.97 7.59 -10.63
N ALA A 17 8.94 8.43 -10.57
CA ALA A 17 8.50 9.17 -11.74
C ALA A 17 9.59 10.12 -12.23
N MET A 18 9.93 10.02 -13.52
CA MET A 18 10.93 10.88 -14.14
C MET A 18 10.42 12.34 -14.26
N PRO A 19 11.30 13.34 -14.16
CA PRO A 19 10.96 14.73 -14.46
C PRO A 19 10.41 14.83 -15.89
N GLY A 20 9.14 15.25 -16.04
CA GLY A 20 8.45 15.31 -17.33
C GLY A 20 7.35 14.25 -17.54
N MET A 21 7.07 13.40 -16.54
CA MET A 21 5.89 12.53 -16.55
C MET A 21 4.61 13.36 -16.67
N VAL A 22 3.88 13.16 -17.78
CA VAL A 22 2.69 13.97 -18.15
C VAL A 22 1.42 13.42 -17.51
N ASP A 23 1.35 12.11 -17.24
CA ASP A 23 0.19 11.51 -16.58
C ASP A 23 0.07 12.03 -15.14
N ALA A 24 -1.01 12.75 -14.85
CA ALA A 24 -1.28 13.31 -13.53
C ALA A 24 -1.32 12.25 -12.42
N SER A 25 -1.74 11.02 -12.75
CA SER A 25 -1.78 9.89 -11.82
C SER A 25 -0.39 9.48 -11.34
N PHE A 26 0.66 9.76 -12.12
CA PHE A 26 2.03 9.30 -11.84
C PHE A 26 3.07 10.43 -11.77
N SER A 27 2.73 11.66 -12.15
CA SER A 27 3.66 12.80 -12.11
C SER A 27 4.18 13.08 -10.69
N GLY A 28 5.48 12.93 -10.45
CA GLY A 28 6.07 13.03 -9.11
C GLY A 28 5.66 11.91 -8.14
N ALA A 29 5.10 10.80 -8.63
CA ALA A 29 4.76 9.65 -7.80
C ALA A 29 6.00 8.81 -7.46
N LEU A 30 6.02 8.33 -6.22
CA LEU A 30 6.87 7.23 -5.76
C LEU A 30 5.98 6.01 -5.59
N ILE A 31 6.24 4.96 -6.36
CA ILE A 31 5.43 3.75 -6.38
C ILE A 31 6.24 2.60 -5.78
N TYR A 32 5.70 1.91 -4.79
CA TYR A 32 6.26 0.66 -4.28
C TYR A 32 5.64 -0.52 -5.03
N VAL A 33 6.47 -1.43 -5.56
CA VAL A 33 6.00 -2.59 -6.33
C VAL A 33 5.90 -3.81 -5.42
N CYS A 34 4.68 -4.22 -5.12
CA CYS A 34 4.39 -5.37 -4.25
C CYS A 34 4.53 -6.70 -5.00
N GLU A 35 4.16 -6.73 -6.28
CA GLU A 35 4.26 -7.92 -7.13
C GLU A 35 4.61 -7.54 -8.56
N HIS A 36 5.50 -8.28 -9.20
CA HIS A 36 5.75 -8.20 -10.63
C HIS A 36 5.93 -9.61 -11.21
N SER A 37 5.08 -9.95 -12.18
CA SER A 37 5.10 -11.22 -12.88
C SER A 37 4.86 -11.01 -14.39
N PRO A 38 5.00 -12.05 -15.23
CA PRO A 38 4.64 -11.96 -16.65
C PRO A 38 3.18 -11.57 -16.93
N ARG A 39 2.29 -11.65 -15.91
CA ARG A 39 0.88 -11.25 -16.03
C ARG A 39 0.67 -9.76 -15.77
N GLY A 40 1.67 -9.04 -15.26
CA GLY A 40 1.61 -7.64 -14.90
C GLY A 40 2.29 -7.33 -13.57
N ALA A 41 2.14 -6.09 -13.12
CA ALA A 41 2.68 -5.61 -11.86
C ALA A 41 1.57 -4.99 -11.00
N LEU A 42 1.69 -5.17 -9.69
CA LEU A 42 0.89 -4.49 -8.68
C LEU A 42 1.81 -3.57 -7.88
N GLY A 43 1.45 -2.30 -7.79
CA GLY A 43 2.17 -1.31 -7.01
C GLY A 43 1.26 -0.27 -6.40
N LEU A 44 1.75 0.37 -5.35
CA LEU A 44 1.05 1.38 -4.59
C LEU A 44 1.82 2.70 -4.64
N VAL A 45 1.13 3.80 -4.92
CA VAL A 45 1.69 5.14 -4.73
C VAL A 45 1.77 5.42 -3.23
N ILE A 46 2.96 5.78 -2.73
CA ILE A 46 3.24 5.89 -1.29
C ILE A 46 3.56 7.32 -0.82
N ASN A 47 3.61 8.30 -1.72
CA ASN A 47 3.98 9.68 -1.41
C ASN A 47 2.86 10.70 -1.68
N ARG A 48 1.62 10.25 -1.82
CA ARG A 48 0.45 11.10 -2.07
C ARG A 48 -0.60 10.88 -1.00
N SER A 49 -0.69 11.79 -0.04
CA SER A 49 -1.77 11.81 0.94
C SER A 49 -3.09 12.23 0.28
N THR A 50 -4.19 11.73 0.83
CA THR A 50 -5.55 12.20 0.52
C THR A 50 -6.05 13.12 1.62
N ASP A 51 -7.24 13.70 1.42
CA ASP A 51 -7.94 14.49 2.44
C ASP A 51 -8.72 13.61 3.44
N ILE A 52 -8.61 12.28 3.34
CA ILE A 52 -9.30 11.32 4.20
C ILE A 52 -8.36 10.92 5.34
N THR A 53 -8.81 11.06 6.58
CA THR A 53 -8.08 10.55 7.75
C THR A 53 -8.36 9.07 7.98
N LEU A 54 -7.50 8.38 8.74
CA LEU A 54 -7.79 7.02 9.19
C LEU A 54 -9.08 6.96 10.01
N LYS A 55 -9.38 8.00 10.81
CA LYS A 55 -10.67 8.08 11.49
C LYS A 55 -11.84 8.03 10.50
N ASP A 56 -11.82 8.85 9.45
CA ASP A 56 -12.88 8.87 8.44
C ASP A 56 -13.02 7.51 7.75
N LEU A 57 -11.90 6.82 7.49
CA LEU A 57 -11.91 5.49 6.90
C LEU A 57 -12.56 4.45 7.83
N PHE A 58 -12.20 4.48 9.12
CA PHE A 58 -12.72 3.55 10.13
C PHE A 58 -14.21 3.78 10.42
N ASP A 59 -14.64 5.04 10.48
CA ASP A 59 -16.04 5.42 10.62
C ASP A 59 -16.88 4.91 9.43
N ARG A 60 -16.32 4.86 8.21
CA ARG A 60 -17.02 4.32 7.01
C ARG A 60 -17.19 2.79 7.00
N VAL A 61 -16.35 2.06 7.74
CA VAL A 61 -16.39 0.59 7.82
C VAL A 61 -17.00 0.09 9.14
N ASP A 62 -17.58 1.01 9.91
CA ASP A 62 -18.20 0.79 11.22
C ASP A 62 -17.25 0.13 12.22
N LEU A 63 -15.99 0.58 12.26
CA LEU A 63 -14.99 0.13 13.24
C LEU A 63 -14.56 1.27 14.17
N PRO A 64 -14.45 1.04 15.49
CA PRO A 64 -13.87 2.03 16.39
C PRO A 64 -12.39 2.25 16.07
N LEU A 65 -11.82 3.37 16.49
CA LEU A 65 -10.38 3.61 16.40
C LEU A 65 -9.93 4.35 17.65
N ASP A 66 -9.59 3.60 18.69
CA ASP A 66 -9.31 4.12 20.04
C ASP A 66 -7.86 4.63 20.20
N GLN A 67 -7.22 5.01 19.09
CA GLN A 67 -5.85 5.49 19.03
C GLN A 67 -5.82 6.91 18.43
N PRO A 68 -5.87 7.98 19.26
CA PRO A 68 -5.98 9.36 18.79
C PRO A 68 -4.86 9.79 17.83
N GLN A 69 -3.63 9.28 18.05
CA GLN A 69 -2.49 9.58 17.18
C GLN A 69 -2.65 8.95 15.80
N LEU A 70 -3.18 7.74 15.72
CA LEU A 70 -3.41 7.03 14.47
C LEU A 70 -4.62 7.60 13.73
N ALA A 71 -5.67 7.96 14.46
CA ALA A 71 -6.89 8.58 13.94
C ALA A 71 -6.63 9.86 13.12
N MET A 72 -5.59 10.63 13.46
CA MET A 72 -5.20 11.85 12.75
C MET A 72 -4.32 11.60 11.51
N GLN A 73 -3.84 10.38 11.28
CA GLN A 73 -3.02 10.09 10.11
C GLN A 73 -3.87 10.09 8.84
N THR A 74 -3.27 10.52 7.73
CA THR A 74 -3.92 10.55 6.42
C THR A 74 -3.82 9.20 5.72
N VAL A 75 -4.90 8.81 5.04
CA VAL A 75 -4.87 7.73 4.07
C VAL A 75 -4.14 8.20 2.81
N TYR A 76 -3.36 7.30 2.21
CA TYR A 76 -2.63 7.58 0.99
C TYR A 76 -3.42 7.12 -0.24
N TYR A 77 -3.30 7.88 -1.32
CA TYR A 77 -3.82 7.50 -2.62
C TYR A 77 -2.95 6.38 -3.18
N GLY A 78 -3.47 5.15 -3.23
CA GLY A 78 -2.71 3.98 -3.69
C GLY A 78 -2.53 3.89 -5.21
N GLY A 79 -3.37 4.57 -5.99
CA GLY A 79 -3.32 4.55 -7.46
C GLY A 79 -4.70 4.67 -8.11
N PRO A 80 -4.77 4.72 -9.45
CA PRO A 80 -6.01 4.97 -10.19
C PRO A 80 -6.94 3.76 -10.33
N VAL A 81 -6.48 2.58 -9.93
CA VAL A 81 -7.21 1.31 -10.10
C VAL A 81 -7.83 0.89 -8.77
N GLN A 82 -9.12 0.53 -8.79
CA GLN A 82 -9.86 0.06 -7.61
C GLN A 82 -9.77 1.03 -6.41
N THR A 83 -10.04 2.32 -6.64
CA THR A 83 -10.00 3.39 -5.62
C THR A 83 -10.97 3.17 -4.44
N GLU A 84 -11.98 2.31 -4.63
CA GLU A 84 -12.94 1.90 -3.60
C GLU A 84 -12.35 0.89 -2.60
N ARG A 85 -11.19 0.29 -2.90
CA ARG A 85 -10.56 -0.75 -2.08
C ARG A 85 -9.37 -0.21 -1.30
N GLY A 86 -9.34 -0.54 -0.01
CA GLY A 86 -8.22 -0.25 0.86
C GLY A 86 -7.10 -1.29 0.73
N PHE A 87 -5.86 -0.83 0.80
CA PHE A 87 -4.67 -1.66 0.89
C PHE A 87 -3.89 -1.21 2.12
N VAL A 88 -3.51 -2.16 2.97
CA VAL A 88 -2.66 -1.90 4.13
C VAL A 88 -1.29 -2.50 3.86
N LEU A 89 -0.28 -1.63 3.74
CA LEU A 89 1.12 -2.03 3.63
C LEU A 89 1.73 -1.98 5.03
N HIS A 90 2.26 -3.10 5.51
CA HIS A 90 2.82 -3.23 6.86
C HIS A 90 4.01 -4.20 6.88
N ASP A 91 4.79 -4.17 7.96
CA ASP A 91 5.85 -5.14 8.20
C ASP A 91 5.29 -6.55 8.38
N THR A 92 6.10 -7.56 8.12
CA THR A 92 5.71 -8.96 8.37
C THR A 92 5.34 -9.14 9.85
N THR A 93 4.20 -9.76 10.11
CA THR A 93 3.73 -10.06 11.47
C THR A 93 3.48 -11.55 11.63
N ASP A 94 3.46 -12.06 12.87
CA ASP A 94 3.06 -13.44 13.16
C ASP A 94 1.56 -13.69 12.96
N LYS A 95 0.76 -12.62 12.76
CA LYS A 95 -0.67 -12.72 12.50
C LYS A 95 -0.93 -13.05 11.05
N VAL A 96 -1.87 -13.96 10.84
CA VAL A 96 -2.33 -14.36 9.51
C VAL A 96 -3.67 -13.67 9.24
N TYR A 97 -3.70 -12.80 8.24
CA TYR A 97 -4.94 -12.21 7.74
C TYR A 97 -5.45 -12.97 6.50
N ALA A 98 -6.76 -12.91 6.27
CA ALA A 98 -7.44 -13.68 5.24
C ALA A 98 -6.94 -13.39 3.81
N SER A 99 -6.52 -12.15 3.51
CA SER A 99 -6.02 -11.78 2.19
C SER A 99 -4.75 -10.93 2.28
N THR A 100 -3.61 -11.61 2.37
CA THR A 100 -2.28 -11.01 2.46
C THR A 100 -1.37 -11.47 1.32
N LEU A 101 -0.71 -10.51 0.69
CA LEU A 101 0.35 -10.73 -0.28
C LEU A 101 1.69 -10.40 0.37
N SER A 102 2.58 -11.39 0.46
CA SER A 102 3.94 -11.20 0.96
C SER A 102 4.84 -10.65 -0.15
N VAL A 103 5.45 -9.50 0.10
CA VAL A 103 6.42 -8.90 -0.79
C VAL A 103 7.82 -9.39 -0.39
N PRO A 104 8.67 -9.82 -1.35
CA PRO A 104 10.07 -10.10 -1.05
C PRO A 104 10.70 -8.92 -0.30
N GLY A 105 11.56 -9.15 0.70
CA GLY A 105 12.16 -8.06 1.47
C GLY A 105 11.46 -7.70 2.79
N GLY A 106 10.33 -8.36 3.11
CA GLY A 106 9.78 -8.37 4.48
C GLY A 106 8.55 -7.49 4.71
N LEU A 107 8.01 -6.87 3.66
CA LEU A 107 6.73 -6.17 3.73
C LEU A 107 5.56 -7.09 3.31
N GLN A 108 4.39 -6.81 3.84
CA GLN A 108 3.14 -7.49 3.52
C GLN A 108 2.08 -6.46 3.12
N MET A 109 1.26 -6.83 2.14
CA MET A 109 0.12 -6.04 1.70
C MET A 109 -1.17 -6.82 1.95
N THR A 110 -2.04 -6.28 2.80
CA THR A 110 -3.31 -6.92 3.17
C THR A 110 -4.49 -6.12 2.64
N THR A 111 -5.52 -6.83 2.17
CA THR A 111 -6.75 -6.24 1.61
C THR A 111 -8.03 -6.69 2.32
N SER A 112 -7.91 -7.62 3.27
CA SER A 112 -9.03 -8.10 4.08
C SER A 112 -9.34 -7.16 5.23
N LYS A 113 -10.61 -7.13 5.68
CA LYS A 113 -11.08 -6.22 6.75
C LYS A 113 -10.47 -6.53 8.13
N ASP A 114 -10.07 -7.76 8.37
CA ASP A 114 -9.47 -8.24 9.62
C ASP A 114 -8.20 -7.49 10.05
N VAL A 115 -7.41 -6.95 9.11
CA VAL A 115 -6.28 -6.05 9.46
C VAL A 115 -6.77 -4.74 10.07
N LEU A 116 -7.88 -4.19 9.57
CA LEU A 116 -8.48 -2.97 10.12
C LEU A 116 -9.08 -3.24 11.49
N GLU A 117 -9.73 -4.39 11.68
CA GLU A 117 -10.23 -4.83 12.99
C GLU A 117 -9.09 -4.97 14.00
N HIS A 118 -7.93 -5.49 13.58
CA HIS A 118 -6.77 -5.55 14.46
C HIS A 118 -6.19 -4.16 14.78
N ILE A 119 -6.20 -3.22 13.84
CA ILE A 119 -5.76 -1.84 14.10
C ILE A 119 -6.75 -1.08 14.99
N SER A 120 -8.05 -1.42 14.95
CA SER A 120 -9.08 -0.76 15.77
C SER A 120 -8.93 -1.00 17.27
N SER A 121 -8.40 -2.17 17.64
CA SER A 121 -8.23 -2.62 19.03
C SER A 121 -6.90 -2.21 19.63
#